data_AF-A0A0U1HYB0-F1
#
_entry.id   AF-A0A0U1HYB0-F1
#
_cell.length_a   1.000
_cell.length_b   1.000
_cell.length_c   1.000
_cell.angle_alpha   90.00
_cell.angle_beta   90.00
_cell.angle_gamma   90.00
#
_symmetry.space_group_name_H-M   'P 1'
#
loop_
_entity.id
_entity.type
_entity.pdbx_description
1 polymer ?
#
loop_
_entity_poly.entity_id
_entity_poly.type
_entity_poly.pdbx_seq_one_letter_code
_entity_poly.pdbx_strand_id
1 'polypeptide(L)'
;MNDAGIQMSEAIVLGGVGAGGAIGIGKTAAEATAAEAVAANVAKSLSSGSGPKINAGKFGQLELDTLSQTGAKTDSAVKAGNFTVAGRALQKHGSREGSAFPVAKGTPDQMNEQGQKILDGIVKTPGATVKEGNRFGGFDVIAPDGRGARFDPQGNLRGFWEP
;
A
#
# COMPACT_ATOMS: atom_id res chain seq x y z
N MET A 1 -40.18 -22.79 -43.78
CA MET A 1 -40.10 -22.01 -45.03
C MET A 1 -39.31 -20.76 -44.71
N ASN A 2 -38.34 -20.45 -45.58
CA ASN A 2 -37.49 -19.25 -45.62
C ASN A 2 -36.39 -19.18 -44.53
N ASP A 3 -35.14 -18.87 -44.82
CA ASP A 3 -34.40 -18.76 -46.07
C ASP A 3 -32.91 -18.80 -45.72
N ALA A 4 -32.09 -19.24 -46.67
CA ALA A 4 -30.64 -19.29 -46.56
C ALA A 4 -30.03 -17.87 -46.58
N GLY A 5 -28.86 -17.70 -45.97
CA GLY A 5 -28.13 -16.43 -46.03
C GLY A 5 -26.75 -16.49 -45.41
N ILE A 6 -25.86 -17.24 -46.07
CA ILE A 6 -24.40 -17.14 -45.92
C ILE A 6 -23.96 -15.68 -45.99
N GLN A 7 -23.10 -15.22 -45.08
CA GLN A 7 -21.86 -14.54 -45.46
C GLN A 7 -20.76 -14.71 -44.39
N MET A 8 -19.68 -15.38 -44.80
CA MET A 8 -18.35 -15.15 -44.23
C MET A 8 -17.86 -13.76 -44.68
N SER A 9 -17.14 -13.05 -43.81
CA SER A 9 -16.17 -12.04 -44.23
C SER A 9 -15.05 -11.98 -43.20
N GLU A 10 -13.84 -11.93 -43.74
CA GLU A 10 -12.55 -12.08 -43.07
C GLU A 10 -12.19 -10.96 -42.08
N ALA A 11 -11.36 -11.38 -41.12
CA ALA A 11 -10.31 -10.69 -40.38
C ALA A 11 -10.15 -9.17 -40.54
N ILE A 12 -10.10 -8.48 -39.38
CA ILE A 12 -9.21 -7.34 -39.17
C ILE A 12 -8.61 -7.46 -37.76
N VAL A 13 -7.35 -7.87 -37.68
CA VAL A 13 -6.48 -7.60 -36.54
C VAL A 13 -5.85 -6.22 -36.77
N LEU A 14 -6.27 -5.23 -35.98
CA LEU A 14 -5.55 -3.99 -35.67
C LEU A 14 -5.93 -3.69 -34.20
N GLY A 15 -5.02 -3.60 -33.23
CA GLY A 15 -3.81 -2.80 -33.25
C GLY A 15 -4.11 -1.43 -32.61
N GLY A 16 -3.93 -1.31 -31.29
CA GLY A 16 -3.52 -0.08 -30.59
C GLY A 16 -4.46 1.14 -30.53
N VAL A 17 -4.68 1.60 -29.27
CA VAL A 17 -4.74 3.01 -28.80
C VAL A 17 -5.85 3.93 -29.30
N GLY A 18 -6.61 4.47 -28.33
CA GLY A 18 -7.39 5.69 -28.52
C GLY A 18 -8.02 6.17 -27.22
N ALA A 19 -7.34 7.08 -26.53
CA ALA A 19 -7.84 7.80 -25.37
C ALA A 19 -9.00 8.75 -25.75
N GLY A 20 -10.02 8.82 -24.92
CA GLY A 20 -11.11 9.80 -25.06
C GLY A 20 -12.01 9.74 -23.83
N GLY A 21 -11.79 10.66 -22.89
CA GLY A 21 -12.56 10.73 -21.66
C GLY A 21 -13.96 11.30 -21.87
N ALA A 22 -14.83 11.08 -20.88
CA ALA A 22 -15.81 12.08 -20.47
C ALA A 22 -16.30 11.78 -19.04
N ILE A 23 -16.17 12.82 -18.23
CA ILE A 23 -16.66 13.07 -16.88
C ILE A 23 -18.18 12.89 -16.83
N GLY A 24 -18.75 12.22 -15.82
CA GLY A 24 -20.17 12.39 -15.50
C GLY A 24 -20.86 11.30 -14.68
N ILE A 25 -21.06 11.59 -13.40
CA ILE A 25 -22.26 11.32 -12.57
C ILE A 25 -22.81 9.88 -12.44
N GLY A 26 -22.59 9.29 -11.26
CA GLY A 26 -23.60 8.46 -10.56
C GLY A 26 -23.48 6.93 -10.65
N LYS A 27 -23.40 6.33 -9.45
CA LYS A 27 -24.13 5.12 -9.04
C LYS A 27 -23.68 3.73 -9.58
N THR A 28 -23.05 3.00 -8.66
CA THR A 28 -23.21 1.55 -8.36
C THR A 28 -22.64 0.49 -9.32
N ALA A 29 -21.73 -0.30 -8.72
CA ALA A 29 -21.41 -1.72 -8.95
C ALA A 29 -21.07 -2.20 -10.37
N ALA A 30 -19.81 -2.56 -10.58
CA ALA A 30 -19.38 -3.96 -10.69
C ALA A 30 -17.92 -4.01 -11.15
N GLU A 31 -17.20 -4.96 -10.58
CA GLU A 31 -15.81 -5.31 -10.86
C GLU A 31 -15.57 -5.67 -12.34
N ALA A 32 -14.45 -5.20 -12.91
CA ALA A 32 -13.65 -5.98 -13.85
C ALA A 32 -12.29 -5.29 -14.12
N THR A 33 -11.23 -5.88 -13.57
CA THR A 33 -9.87 -5.99 -14.13
C THR A 33 -9.46 -5.02 -15.24
N ALA A 34 -8.59 -4.08 -14.90
CA ALA A 34 -7.48 -3.67 -15.75
C ALA A 34 -6.30 -3.28 -14.85
N ALA A 35 -5.38 -4.23 -14.68
CA ALA A 35 -4.03 -3.92 -14.26
C ALA A 35 -3.37 -2.98 -15.29
N GLU A 36 -2.42 -2.19 -14.81
CA GLU A 36 -1.46 -1.41 -15.59
C GLU A 36 -1.90 -0.02 -16.09
N ALA A 37 -2.21 0.88 -15.15
CA ALA A 37 -1.94 2.32 -15.34
C ALA A 37 -1.94 3.07 -13.99
N VAL A 38 -0.96 2.83 -13.12
CA VAL A 38 -0.71 3.73 -11.97
C VAL A 38 0.78 3.99 -11.74
N ALA A 39 1.58 4.04 -12.81
CA ALA A 39 3.04 4.17 -12.67
C ALA A 39 3.62 5.57 -12.98
N ALA A 40 2.86 6.57 -13.43
CA ALA A 40 3.50 7.81 -13.92
C ALA A 40 3.04 9.14 -13.29
N ASN A 41 1.90 9.22 -12.61
CA ASN A 41 1.36 10.52 -12.15
C ASN A 41 1.47 10.79 -10.64
N VAL A 42 1.95 9.85 -9.82
CA VAL A 42 2.12 10.06 -8.37
C VAL A 42 3.39 10.88 -8.07
N ALA A 43 4.39 10.88 -8.96
CA ALA A 43 5.69 11.50 -8.71
C ALA A 43 5.70 13.04 -8.74
N LYS A 44 4.64 13.71 -9.23
CA LYS A 44 4.63 15.19 -9.39
C LYS A 44 3.76 15.93 -8.37
N SER A 45 3.00 15.23 -7.52
CA SER A 45 2.19 15.85 -6.46
C SER A 45 2.77 15.68 -5.05
N LEU A 46 4.01 15.20 -4.93
CA LEU A 46 4.71 15.04 -3.64
C LEU A 46 5.53 16.29 -3.23
N SER A 47 5.52 17.36 -4.04
CA SER A 47 6.28 18.58 -3.78
C SER A 47 5.40 19.72 -3.23
N SER A 48 4.61 19.43 -2.21
CA SER A 48 3.98 20.45 -1.37
C SER A 48 4.02 19.96 0.07
N GLY A 49 5.18 20.15 0.70
CA GLY A 49 5.50 19.72 2.06
C GLY A 49 4.72 20.52 3.11
N SER A 50 3.47 20.13 3.32
CA SER A 50 2.60 20.62 4.42
C SER A 50 1.91 19.48 5.14
N GLY A 51 2.41 18.24 4.98
CA GLY A 51 1.91 17.07 5.68
C GLY A 51 2.30 17.10 7.15
N PRO A 52 1.57 16.38 8.02
CA PRO A 52 1.94 16.25 9.41
C PRO A 52 3.28 15.50 9.52
N LYS A 53 4.16 16.00 10.41
CA LYS A 53 5.53 15.50 10.60
C LYS A 53 5.71 14.88 11.97
N ILE A 54 6.56 13.87 12.06
CA ILE A 54 7.01 13.33 13.35
C ILE A 54 8.47 13.70 13.59
N ASN A 55 8.78 14.05 14.83
CA ASN A 55 10.17 14.23 15.26
C ASN A 55 10.74 12.85 15.58
N ALA A 56 11.69 12.37 14.77
CA ALA A 56 12.38 11.12 15.01
C ALA A 56 13.77 11.33 15.63
N GLY A 57 13.90 12.32 16.50
CA GLY A 57 15.16 12.65 17.18
C GLY A 57 16.30 12.87 16.19
N LYS A 58 17.34 12.03 16.25
CA LYS A 58 18.55 12.15 15.42
C LYS A 58 18.30 11.96 13.92
N PHE A 59 17.16 11.39 13.52
CA PHE A 59 16.75 11.22 12.12
C PHE A 59 16.02 12.46 11.56
N GLY A 60 15.80 13.48 12.39
CA GLY A 60 15.14 14.73 11.98
C GLY A 60 13.61 14.62 11.96
N GLN A 61 12.98 15.57 11.25
CA GLN A 61 11.54 15.54 10.99
C GLN A 61 11.24 14.71 9.75
N LEU A 62 10.37 13.70 9.89
CA LEU A 62 9.91 12.86 8.79
C LEU A 62 8.43 13.12 8.50
N GLU A 63 8.10 13.20 7.22
CA GLU A 63 6.71 13.32 6.76
C GLU A 63 5.99 11.98 6.96
N LEU A 64 4.84 12.03 7.63
CA LEU A 64 4.05 10.85 7.94
C LEU A 64 3.56 10.11 6.69
N ASP A 65 3.21 10.85 5.65
CA ASP A 65 2.81 10.29 4.37
C ASP A 65 3.97 9.54 3.71
N THR A 66 5.20 10.08 3.75
CA THR A 66 6.37 9.37 3.23
C THR A 66 6.61 8.04 3.95
N LEU A 67 6.48 8.03 5.28
CA LEU A 67 6.62 6.80 6.07
C LEU A 67 5.53 5.77 5.72
N SER A 68 4.27 6.20 5.63
CA SER A 68 3.15 5.37 5.20
C SER A 68 3.39 4.78 3.80
N GLN A 69 3.84 5.59 2.83
CA GLN A 69 4.11 5.14 1.46
C GLN A 69 5.20 4.05 1.39
N THR A 70 6.12 3.98 2.35
CA THR A 70 7.13 2.92 2.36
C THR A 70 6.54 1.53 2.63
N GLY A 71 5.37 1.45 3.27
CA GLY A 71 4.64 0.20 3.48
C GLY A 71 4.06 -0.40 2.21
N ALA A 72 3.70 0.44 1.25
CA ALA A 72 3.10 0.05 -0.03
C ALA A 72 4.13 -0.48 -1.03
N LYS A 73 5.43 -0.34 -0.75
CA LYS A 73 6.49 -0.91 -1.58
C LYS A 73 6.36 -2.44 -1.59
N THR A 74 6.56 -3.06 -2.74
CA THR A 74 6.65 -4.52 -2.86
C THR A 74 7.78 -5.05 -1.99
N ASP A 75 7.50 -6.10 -1.21
CA ASP A 75 8.51 -6.77 -0.40
C ASP A 75 9.40 -7.62 -1.32
N SER A 76 10.60 -7.13 -1.60
CA SER A 76 11.57 -7.81 -2.45
C SER A 76 12.03 -9.18 -1.92
N ALA A 77 11.80 -9.47 -0.63
CA ALA A 77 12.10 -10.78 -0.06
C ALA A 77 10.98 -11.82 -0.33
N VAL A 78 9.89 -11.44 -1.00
CA VAL A 78 8.88 -12.36 -1.52
C VAL A 78 9.10 -12.57 -3.01
N LYS A 79 9.59 -13.76 -3.37
CA LYS A 79 9.86 -14.13 -4.78
C LYS A 79 8.64 -14.01 -5.70
N ALA A 80 7.43 -14.19 -5.15
CA ALA A 80 6.18 -14.06 -5.89
C ALA A 80 5.77 -12.60 -6.15
N GLY A 81 6.39 -11.61 -5.49
CA GLY A 81 6.13 -10.17 -5.72
C GLY A 81 4.72 -9.69 -5.37
N ASN A 82 3.88 -10.54 -4.78
CA ASN A 82 2.46 -10.31 -4.50
C ASN A 82 2.20 -9.63 -3.14
N PHE A 83 3.23 -9.47 -2.30
CA PHE A 83 3.10 -8.82 -1.00
C PHE A 83 3.86 -7.50 -0.96
N THR A 84 3.23 -6.53 -0.31
CA THR A 84 3.85 -5.29 0.13
C THR A 84 4.59 -5.51 1.45
N VAL A 85 5.49 -4.59 1.81
CA VAL A 85 6.19 -4.65 3.10
C VAL A 85 5.19 -4.63 4.26
N ALA A 86 4.15 -3.79 4.19
CA ALA A 86 3.11 -3.70 5.21
C ALA A 86 2.22 -4.97 5.26
N GLY A 87 1.82 -5.52 4.11
CA GLY A 87 1.05 -6.76 4.05
C GLY A 87 1.82 -7.96 4.61
N ARG A 88 3.11 -8.09 4.25
CA ARG A 88 3.97 -9.14 4.80
C ARG A 88 4.23 -8.96 6.29
N ALA A 89 4.38 -7.72 6.75
CA ALA A 89 4.48 -7.42 8.17
C ALA A 89 3.24 -7.86 8.94
N LEU A 90 2.04 -7.57 8.41
CA LEU A 90 0.77 -8.01 8.98
C LEU A 90 0.70 -9.53 9.07
N GLN A 91 1.01 -10.23 7.98
CA GLN A 91 0.99 -11.70 7.96
C GLN A 91 1.88 -12.30 9.05
N LYS A 92 3.08 -11.73 9.26
CA LYS A 92 4.06 -12.22 10.24
C LYS A 92 3.69 -11.93 11.69
N HIS A 93 3.10 -10.78 11.98
CA HIS A 93 2.78 -10.37 13.34
C HIS A 93 1.35 -10.76 13.73
N GLY A 94 0.36 -10.50 12.88
CA GLY A 94 -1.04 -10.79 13.17
C GLY A 94 -1.35 -12.28 13.34
N SER A 95 -0.51 -13.19 12.83
CA SER A 95 -0.69 -14.63 13.02
C SER A 95 -0.12 -15.17 14.35
N ARG A 96 0.41 -14.30 15.22
CA ARG A 96 0.99 -14.69 16.51
C ARG A 96 -0.07 -14.67 17.60
N GLU A 97 -0.07 -15.69 18.45
CA GLU A 97 -0.96 -15.71 19.62
C GLU A 97 -0.62 -14.55 20.57
N GLY A 98 -1.64 -13.79 20.97
CA GLY A 98 -1.47 -12.60 21.81
C GLY A 98 -0.94 -11.36 21.07
N SER A 99 -0.92 -11.36 19.73
CA SER A 99 -0.45 -10.21 18.96
C SER A 99 -1.31 -8.96 19.19
N ALA A 100 -0.65 -7.79 19.20
CA ALA A 100 -1.33 -6.49 19.14
C ALA A 100 -1.95 -6.22 17.74
N PHE A 101 -1.62 -7.05 16.76
CA PHE A 101 -2.10 -6.94 15.38
C PHE A 101 -3.22 -7.93 15.10
N PRO A 102 -4.26 -7.52 14.35
CA PRO A 102 -5.29 -8.45 13.91
C PRO A 102 -4.70 -9.50 12.96
N VAL A 103 -5.26 -10.70 12.99
CA VAL A 103 -4.90 -11.77 12.04
C VAL A 103 -5.14 -11.30 10.61
N ALA A 104 -4.13 -11.46 9.74
CA ALA A 104 -4.24 -11.19 8.32
C ALA A 104 -5.27 -12.14 7.68
N LYS A 105 -6.22 -11.61 6.90
CA LYS A 105 -7.27 -12.42 6.27
C LYS A 105 -7.39 -12.15 4.78
N GLY A 106 -7.62 -13.20 4.00
CA GLY A 106 -7.96 -13.11 2.58
C GLY A 106 -6.78 -13.33 1.63
N THR A 107 -6.87 -12.74 0.44
CA THR A 107 -5.84 -12.80 -0.61
C THR A 107 -4.64 -11.89 -0.28
N PRO A 108 -3.49 -12.05 -0.95
CA PRO A 108 -2.33 -11.16 -0.77
C PRO A 108 -2.67 -9.67 -0.91
N ASP A 109 -3.50 -9.29 -1.88
CA ASP A 109 -3.97 -7.90 -2.04
C ASP A 109 -4.80 -7.40 -0.86
N GLN A 110 -5.70 -8.24 -0.34
CA GLN A 110 -6.49 -7.91 0.84
C GLN A 110 -5.60 -7.75 2.08
N MET A 111 -4.59 -8.61 2.24
CA MET A 111 -3.60 -8.50 3.31
C MET A 111 -2.72 -7.25 3.15
N ASN A 112 -2.35 -6.89 1.91
CA ASN A 112 -1.61 -5.66 1.62
C ASN A 112 -2.40 -4.42 2.03
N GLU A 113 -3.69 -4.36 1.68
CA GLU A 113 -4.57 -3.26 2.06
C GLU A 113 -4.77 -3.20 3.59
N GLN A 114 -5.00 -4.34 4.24
CA GLN A 114 -5.10 -4.42 5.70
C GLN A 114 -3.81 -3.95 6.38
N GLY A 115 -2.65 -4.40 5.91
CA GLY A 115 -1.36 -4.00 6.43
C GLY A 115 -1.14 -2.50 6.26
N GLN A 116 -1.49 -1.94 5.10
CA GLN A 116 -1.34 -0.52 4.86
C GLN A 116 -2.25 0.32 5.77
N LYS A 117 -3.51 -0.09 5.97
CA LYS A 117 -4.43 0.57 6.90
C LYS A 117 -3.90 0.60 8.33
N ILE A 118 -3.27 -0.50 8.76
CA ILE A 118 -2.64 -0.59 10.08
C ILE A 118 -1.43 0.34 10.17
N LEU A 119 -0.58 0.36 9.16
CA LEU A 119 0.57 1.26 9.12
C LEU A 119 0.14 2.72 9.21
N ASP A 120 -0.82 3.14 8.38
CA ASP A 120 -1.41 4.48 8.44
C ASP A 120 -1.98 4.77 9.83
N GLY A 121 -2.70 3.82 10.42
CA GLY A 121 -3.21 3.92 11.78
C GLY A 121 -2.14 3.94 12.87
N ILE A 122 -0.88 3.57 12.59
CA ILE A 122 0.22 3.73 13.55
C ILE A 122 0.89 5.07 13.37
N VAL A 123 1.27 5.40 12.13
CA VAL A 123 2.06 6.62 11.87
C VAL A 123 1.20 7.86 11.95
N LYS A 124 -0.04 7.86 11.43
CA LYS A 124 -0.91 9.05 11.39
C LYS A 124 -1.76 9.22 12.65
N THR A 125 -1.65 8.32 13.62
CA THR A 125 -2.43 8.44 14.85
C THR A 125 -1.86 9.53 15.76
N PRO A 126 -2.71 10.46 16.24
CA PRO A 126 -2.28 11.46 17.20
C PRO A 126 -1.81 10.79 18.50
N GLY A 127 -0.68 11.25 19.03
CA GLY A 127 -0.06 10.66 20.21
C GLY A 127 0.85 9.45 19.92
N ALA A 128 1.08 9.12 18.64
CA ALA A 128 2.17 8.20 18.28
C ALA A 128 3.52 8.77 18.75
N THR A 129 4.35 7.90 19.33
CA THR A 129 5.67 8.25 19.86
C THR A 129 6.77 7.61 19.04
N VAL A 130 7.93 8.26 18.97
CA VAL A 130 9.11 7.70 18.28
C VAL A 130 10.13 7.22 19.30
N LYS A 131 10.51 5.95 19.20
CA LYS A 131 11.58 5.34 19.96
C LYS A 131 12.80 5.15 19.08
N GLU A 132 13.87 5.86 19.40
CA GLU A 132 15.14 5.76 18.68
C GLU A 132 15.92 4.50 19.09
N GLY A 133 16.73 3.98 18.15
CA GLY A 133 17.72 2.95 18.48
C GLY A 133 17.19 1.53 18.43
N ASN A 134 16.64 1.12 17.28
CA ASN A 134 16.30 -0.29 17.06
C ASN A 134 17.52 -1.13 16.62
N ARG A 135 17.37 -2.46 16.59
CA ARG A 135 18.41 -3.42 16.14
C ARG A 135 19.01 -3.12 14.75
N PHE A 136 18.30 -2.37 13.91
CA PHE A 136 18.70 -2.02 12.55
C PHE A 136 19.26 -0.59 12.45
N GLY A 137 19.49 0.07 13.58
CA GLY A 137 20.03 1.42 13.66
C GLY A 137 19.02 2.53 13.34
N GLY A 138 17.74 2.20 13.12
CA GLY A 138 16.66 3.14 12.83
C GLY A 138 15.83 3.50 14.06
N PHE A 139 14.53 3.75 13.84
CA PHE A 139 13.56 4.14 14.86
C PHE A 139 12.27 3.31 14.76
N ASP A 140 11.52 3.25 15.86
CA ASP A 140 10.23 2.60 15.94
C ASP A 140 9.17 3.66 16.25
N VAL A 141 8.06 3.66 15.51
CA VAL A 141 6.89 4.52 15.77
C VAL A 141 5.85 3.67 16.50
N ILE A 142 5.38 4.12 17.65
CA ILE A 142 4.51 3.35 18.55
C ILE A 142 3.23 4.15 18.76
N ALA A 143 2.10 3.57 18.35
CA ALA A 143 0.78 4.13 18.59
C ALA A 143 0.36 3.93 20.06
N PRO A 144 -0.55 4.78 20.59
CA PRO A 144 -1.01 4.70 21.97
C PRO A 144 -1.75 3.39 22.31
N ASP A 145 -2.22 2.65 21.30
CA ASP A 145 -2.82 1.32 21.46
C ASP A 145 -1.78 0.19 21.56
N GLY A 146 -0.49 0.51 21.55
CA GLY A 146 0.62 -0.44 21.67
C GLY A 146 1.09 -1.03 20.34
N ARG A 147 0.41 -0.77 19.21
CA ARG A 147 0.89 -1.22 17.90
C ARG A 147 2.06 -0.36 17.44
N GLY A 148 3.13 -0.97 16.91
CA GLY A 148 4.27 -0.24 16.40
C GLY A 148 4.66 -0.57 14.96
N ALA A 149 5.37 0.36 14.34
CA ALA A 149 5.97 0.21 13.02
C ALA A 149 7.47 0.52 13.12
N ARG A 150 8.29 -0.41 12.63
CA ARG A 150 9.75 -0.31 12.68
C ARG A 150 10.29 0.21 11.37
N PHE A 151 11.13 1.23 11.45
CA PHE A 151 11.75 1.89 10.31
C PHE A 151 13.27 1.75 10.36
N ASP A 152 13.89 1.73 9.18
CA ASP A 152 15.34 1.85 9.03
C ASP A 152 15.79 3.33 9.19
N PRO A 153 17.11 3.61 9.25
CA PRO A 153 17.62 4.99 9.34
C PRO A 153 17.13 5.95 8.25
N GLN A 154 16.71 5.41 7.11
CA GLN A 154 16.22 6.14 5.94
C GLN A 154 14.70 6.30 5.94
N GLY A 155 14.01 5.83 6.98
CA GLY A 155 12.55 5.91 7.11
C GLY A 155 11.79 4.88 6.28
N ASN A 156 12.44 3.81 5.77
CA ASN A 156 11.71 2.73 5.13
C ASN A 156 11.19 1.74 6.16
N LEU A 157 9.93 1.33 5.99
CA LEU A 157 9.33 0.26 6.78
C LEU A 157 10.18 -1.02 6.68
N ARG A 158 10.46 -1.60 7.84
CA ARG A 158 11.05 -2.94 7.99
C ARG A 158 10.01 -3.97 8.41
N GLY A 159 9.01 -3.53 9.16
CA GLY A 159 7.88 -4.36 9.55
C GLY A 159 7.15 -3.77 10.74
N PHE A 160 6.21 -4.55 11.27
CA PHE A 160 5.52 -4.20 12.49
C PHE A 160 6.35 -4.54 13.72
N TRP A 161 6.02 -3.86 14.81
CA TRP A 161 6.69 -3.97 16.08
C TRP A 161 5.65 -4.08 17.19
N GLU A 162 5.97 -4.90 18.18
CA GLU A 162 5.16 -5.17 19.37
C GLU A 162 6.05 -4.89 20.60
N PRO A 163 5.51 -4.24 21.65
CA PRO A 163 6.23 -3.89 22.87
C PRO A 163 6.63 -5.08 23.75
#